data_AF-A0A9P6Y2W1-F1
#
_entry.id   AF-A0A9P6Y2W1-F1
#
_cell.length_a   1.000
_cell.length_b   1.000
_cell.length_c   1.000
_cell.angle_alpha   90.00
_cell.angle_beta   90.00
_cell.angle_gamma   90.00
#
_symmetry.space_group_name_H-M   'P 1'
#
loop_
_entity.id
_entity.type
_entity.pdbx_description
1 polymer ?
#
loop_
_entity_poly.entity_id
_entity_poly.type
_entity_poly.pdbx_seq_one_letter_code
_entity_poly.pdbx_strand_id
1 'polypeptide(L)'
;MLLTGDRLLDDLRAAVNLGELARRQFRGIARVAGLLVPSLPGGMPRSLRQLQASAGLLYDVLREHDPDHLLLALAEHEVLHDSLDLPGLQQVLARISTQALSVQRPASLTPLGFPLWAERLRGQFSNEDWRTRVQRAAQRLERRHGR
;
A
#
# COMPACT_ATOMS: atom_id res chain seq x y z
N MET A 1 -6.74 -23.90 4.28
CA MET A 1 -7.01 -22.84 5.30
C MET A 1 -6.96 -21.49 4.61
N LEU A 2 -7.77 -20.52 5.06
CA LEU A 2 -7.85 -19.16 4.46
C LEU A 2 -6.59 -18.29 4.66
N LEU A 3 -5.64 -18.73 5.48
CA LEU A 3 -4.41 -18.02 5.84
C LEU A 3 -3.20 -18.94 5.61
N THR A 4 -3.01 -19.38 4.36
CA THR A 4 -1.82 -20.16 3.95
C THR A 4 -0.88 -19.28 3.10
N GLY A 5 0.42 -19.60 3.11
CA GLY A 5 1.42 -18.91 2.29
C GLY A 5 1.51 -19.43 0.85
N ASP A 6 0.85 -20.55 0.52
CA ASP A 6 1.05 -21.31 -0.72
C ASP A 6 0.82 -20.51 -2.01
N ARG A 7 -0.06 -19.50 -1.97
CA ARG A 7 -0.42 -18.66 -3.12
C ARG A 7 -0.22 -17.17 -2.87
N LEU A 8 0.60 -16.80 -1.88
CA LEU A 8 0.76 -15.42 -1.43
C LEU A 8 1.13 -14.46 -2.56
N LEU A 9 2.04 -14.86 -3.46
CA LEU A 9 2.47 -13.99 -4.55
C LEU A 9 1.36 -13.74 -5.57
N ASP A 10 0.60 -14.78 -5.92
CA ASP A 10 -0.55 -14.66 -6.82
C ASP A 10 -1.66 -13.81 -6.19
N ASP A 11 -1.91 -14.01 -4.89
CA ASP A 11 -2.90 -13.27 -4.14
C ASP A 11 -2.52 -11.78 -4.03
N LEU A 12 -1.24 -11.48 -3.81
CA LEU A 12 -0.73 -10.09 -3.82
C LEU A 12 -0.84 -9.45 -5.20
N ARG A 13 -0.53 -10.21 -6.27
CA ARG A 13 -0.72 -9.77 -7.66
C ARG A 13 -2.17 -9.45 -7.99
N ALA A 14 -3.12 -10.18 -7.42
CA ALA A 14 -4.55 -9.96 -7.63
C ALA A 14 -5.14 -8.87 -6.73
N ALA A 15 -4.68 -8.77 -5.47
CA ALA A 15 -5.22 -7.85 -4.47
C ALA A 15 -4.67 -6.43 -4.59
N VAL A 16 -3.46 -6.29 -5.12
CA VAL A 16 -2.75 -5.01 -5.22
C VAL A 16 -2.54 -4.68 -6.70
N ASN A 17 -2.69 -3.40 -7.05
CA ASN A 17 -2.28 -2.92 -8.37
C ASN A 17 -0.75 -2.83 -8.42
N LEU A 18 -0.09 -3.98 -8.54
CA LEU A 18 1.36 -4.07 -8.63
C LEU A 18 1.91 -3.29 -9.81
N GLY A 19 1.18 -3.21 -10.92
CA GLY A 19 1.59 -2.41 -12.09
C GLY A 19 1.76 -0.93 -11.74
N GLU A 20 0.80 -0.33 -11.04
CA GLU A 20 0.90 1.07 -10.60
C GLU A 20 1.97 1.28 -9.52
N LEU A 21 2.15 0.34 -8.61
CA LEU A 21 3.22 0.42 -7.61
C LEU A 21 4.61 0.31 -8.26
N ALA A 22 4.79 -0.63 -9.19
CA ALA A 22 6.04 -0.83 -9.93
C ALA A 22 6.35 0.40 -10.78
N ARG A 23 5.34 0.98 -11.44
CA ARG A 23 5.49 2.24 -12.19
C ARG A 23 5.95 3.41 -11.32
N ARG A 24 5.48 3.49 -10.07
CA ARG A 24 5.94 4.51 -9.09
C ARG A 24 7.35 4.24 -8.61
N GLN A 25 7.70 2.98 -8.34
CA GLN A 25 9.02 2.55 -7.89
C GLN A 25 10.08 2.78 -8.99
N PHE A 26 9.72 2.50 -10.24
CA PHE A 26 10.60 2.59 -11.41
C PHE A 26 11.25 3.98 -11.56
N ARG A 27 10.62 5.06 -11.10
CA ARG A 27 11.24 6.39 -11.10
C ARG A 27 12.55 6.45 -10.30
N GLY A 28 12.62 5.76 -9.16
CA GLY A 28 13.83 5.66 -8.36
C GLY A 28 14.92 4.92 -9.13
N ILE A 29 14.56 3.77 -9.68
CA ILE A 29 15.43 2.89 -10.47
C ILE A 29 15.97 3.61 -11.71
N ALA A 30 15.11 4.23 -12.52
CA ALA A 30 15.49 4.94 -13.74
C ALA A 30 16.42 6.13 -13.46
N ARG A 31 16.33 6.75 -12.29
CA ARG A 31 17.26 7.80 -11.86
C ARG A 31 18.64 7.22 -11.53
N VAL A 32 18.69 6.10 -10.82
CA VAL A 32 19.95 5.43 -10.46
C VAL A 32 20.63 4.83 -11.71
N ALA A 33 19.84 4.25 -12.61
CA ALA A 33 20.30 3.69 -13.88
C ALA A 33 20.74 4.76 -14.91
N GLY A 34 20.65 6.05 -14.59
CA GLY A 34 21.04 7.15 -15.48
C GLY A 34 20.08 7.41 -16.64
N LEU A 35 18.92 6.74 -16.67
CA LEU A 35 17.88 6.91 -17.70
C LEU A 35 17.07 8.20 -17.51
N LEU A 36 17.11 8.78 -16.30
CA LEU A 36 16.54 10.09 -16.01
C LEU A 36 17.64 11.11 -15.73
N VAL A 37 17.91 11.96 -16.72
CA VAL A 37 18.84 13.09 -16.57
C VAL A 37 18.11 14.29 -15.95
N PRO A 38 18.52 14.78 -14.76
CA PRO A 38 17.85 15.90 -14.08
C PRO A 38 18.00 17.24 -14.82
N SER A 39 19.11 17.42 -15.54
CA SER A 39 19.43 18.61 -16.34
C SER A 39 20.56 18.32 -17.34
N LEU A 40 20.51 18.96 -18.51
CA LEU A 40 21.63 19.03 -19.46
C LEU A 40 22.59 20.16 -19.01
N PRO A 41 23.92 20.08 -19.24
CA PRO A 41 24.83 21.17 -18.90
C PRO A 41 24.39 22.48 -19.58
N GLY A 42 24.11 23.52 -18.80
CA GLY A 42 23.61 24.82 -19.29
C GLY A 42 22.08 24.97 -19.41
N GLY A 43 21.30 23.91 -19.12
CA GLY A 43 19.83 23.94 -19.16
C GLY A 43 19.17 24.13 -17.79
N MET A 44 17.92 24.63 -17.79
CA MET A 44 17.10 24.73 -16.57
C MET A 44 16.81 23.33 -16.00
N PRO A 45 16.91 23.12 -14.66
CA PRO A 45 16.60 21.82 -14.06
C PRO A 45 15.15 21.42 -14.33
N ARG A 46 14.93 20.15 -14.69
CA ARG A 46 13.58 19.64 -14.93
C ARG A 46 12.78 19.64 -13.63
N SER A 47 11.52 20.05 -13.71
CA SER A 47 10.62 20.03 -12.56
C SER A 47 10.32 18.59 -12.11
N LEU A 48 10.00 18.41 -10.83
CA LEU A 48 9.60 17.11 -10.26
C LEU A 48 8.46 16.45 -11.04
N ARG A 49 7.47 17.22 -11.50
CA ARG A 49 6.36 16.73 -12.33
C ARG A 49 6.83 16.21 -13.69
N GLN A 50 7.77 16.91 -14.34
CA GLN A 50 8.31 16.47 -15.63
C GLN A 50 9.13 15.18 -15.49
N LEU A 51 9.90 15.04 -14.40
CA LEU A 51 10.63 13.81 -14.10
C LEU A 51 9.68 12.64 -13.83
N GLN A 52 8.58 12.88 -13.13
CA GLN A 52 7.53 11.86 -12.92
C GLN A 52 6.90 11.41 -14.23
N ALA A 53 6.49 12.35 -15.09
CA ALA A 53 5.92 12.03 -16.40
C ALA A 53 6.89 11.24 -17.28
N SER A 54 8.17 11.65 -17.30
CA SER A 54 9.21 10.97 -18.10
C SER A 54 9.48 9.55 -17.63
N ALA A 55 9.53 9.33 -16.31
CA ALA A 55 9.72 8.00 -15.73
C ALA A 55 8.56 7.05 -16.04
N GLY A 56 7.33 7.55 -15.96
CA GLY A 56 6.13 6.79 -16.30
C GLY A 56 6.11 6.38 -17.77
N LEU A 57 6.43 7.30 -18.68
CA LEU A 57 6.52 6.99 -20.11
C LEU A 57 7.60 5.96 -20.42
N LEU A 58 8.79 6.07 -19.80
CA LEU A 58 9.86 5.11 -19.98
C LEU A 58 9.45 3.71 -19.50
N TYR A 59 8.76 3.63 -18.35
CA TYR A 59 8.19 2.37 -17.86
C TYR A 59 7.18 1.79 -18.86
N ASP A 60 6.28 2.62 -19.39
CA ASP A 60 5.25 2.18 -20.33
C ASP A 60 5.87 1.67 -21.64
N VAL A 61 6.88 2.36 -22.17
CA VAL A 61 7.62 1.97 -23.38
C VAL A 61 8.36 0.65 -23.18
N LEU A 62 9.10 0.50 -22.08
CA LEU A 62 9.80 -0.74 -21.76
C LEU A 62 8.80 -1.89 -21.64
N ARG A 63 7.68 -1.69 -20.95
CA ARG A 63 6.67 -2.73 -20.79
C ARG A 63 6.06 -3.18 -22.12
N GLU A 64 5.96 -2.28 -23.10
CA GLU A 64 5.40 -2.59 -24.42
C GLU A 64 6.43 -3.22 -25.38
N HIS A 65 7.69 -2.78 -25.33
CA HIS A 65 8.71 -3.15 -26.32
C HIS A 65 9.73 -4.18 -25.81
N ASP A 66 9.95 -4.23 -24.50
CA ASP A 66 10.88 -5.15 -23.82
C ASP A 66 10.33 -5.52 -22.43
N PRO A 67 9.26 -6.32 -22.36
CA PRO A 67 8.60 -6.67 -21.10
C PRO A 67 9.50 -7.45 -20.14
N ASP A 68 10.54 -8.12 -20.66
CA ASP A 68 11.51 -8.89 -19.87
C ASP A 68 12.71 -8.03 -19.41
N HIS A 69 12.66 -6.71 -19.62
CA HIS A 69 13.74 -5.80 -19.24
C HIS A 69 14.02 -5.86 -17.73
N LEU A 70 15.30 -6.00 -17.37
CA LEU A 70 15.77 -6.14 -15.98
C LEU A 70 15.29 -5.04 -15.02
N LEU A 71 15.05 -3.82 -15.50
CA LEU A 71 14.61 -2.70 -14.66
C LEU A 71 13.12 -2.79 -14.32
N LEU A 72 12.31 -3.43 -15.16
CA LEU A 72 10.92 -3.76 -14.86
C LEU A 72 10.87 -4.86 -13.79
N ALA A 73 11.66 -5.92 -13.96
CA ALA A 73 11.80 -6.99 -12.97
C ALA A 73 12.30 -6.45 -11.62
N LEU A 74 13.28 -5.54 -11.63
CA LEU A 74 13.76 -4.88 -10.42
C LEU A 74 12.68 -4.02 -9.76
N ALA A 75 11.89 -3.28 -10.55
CA ALA A 75 10.78 -2.47 -10.02
C ALA A 75 9.71 -3.34 -9.34
N GLU A 76 9.35 -4.48 -9.93
CA GLU A 76 8.43 -5.44 -9.28
C GLU A 76 9.05 -6.01 -8.01
N HIS A 77 10.32 -6.42 -8.05
CA HIS A 77 11.03 -6.96 -6.89
C HIS A 77 11.10 -5.97 -5.73
N GLU A 78 11.47 -4.71 -5.97
CA GLU A 78 11.52 -3.66 -4.94
C GLU A 78 10.12 -3.36 -4.38
N VAL A 79 9.06 -3.42 -5.19
CA VAL A 79 7.69 -3.28 -4.66
C VAL A 79 7.34 -4.43 -3.71
N LEU A 80 7.63 -5.67 -4.11
CA LEU A 80 7.34 -6.84 -3.29
C LEU A 80 8.12 -6.83 -1.98
N HIS A 81 9.37 -6.38 -2.00
CA HIS A 81 10.24 -6.40 -0.83
C HIS A 81 10.09 -5.15 0.04
N ASP A 82 10.13 -3.95 -0.53
CA ASP A 82 10.24 -2.72 0.24
C ASP A 82 8.87 -2.07 0.52
N SER A 83 7.92 -2.19 -0.41
CA SER A 83 6.57 -1.64 -0.23
C SER A 83 5.63 -2.63 0.45
N LEU A 84 5.77 -3.93 0.16
CA LEU A 84 4.86 -4.96 0.64
C LEU A 84 5.45 -5.88 1.73
N ASP A 85 6.77 -5.83 1.98
CA ASP A 85 7.45 -6.73 2.94
C ASP A 85 7.02 -8.19 2.77
N LEU A 86 7.19 -8.72 1.55
CA LEU A 86 6.87 -10.11 1.23
C LEU A 86 7.48 -11.12 2.22
N PRO A 87 8.76 -11.00 2.63
CA PRO A 87 9.34 -11.92 3.62
C PRO A 87 8.64 -11.84 4.98
N GLY A 88 8.30 -10.64 5.44
CA GLY A 88 7.55 -10.45 6.69
C GLY A 88 6.15 -11.05 6.61
N LEU A 89 5.44 -10.84 5.50
CA LEU A 89 4.13 -11.44 5.26
C LEU A 89 4.17 -12.96 5.27
N GLN A 90 5.16 -13.57 4.62
CA GLN A 90 5.35 -15.03 4.63
C GLN A 90 5.56 -15.56 6.06
N GLN A 91 6.41 -14.91 6.85
CA GLN A 91 6.64 -15.30 8.24
C GLN A 91 5.39 -15.17 9.11
N VAL A 92 4.64 -14.07 8.96
CA VAL A 92 3.40 -13.85 9.70
C VAL A 92 2.34 -14.88 9.34
N LEU A 93 2.17 -15.20 8.05
CA LEU A 93 1.24 -16.22 7.59
C LEU A 93 1.63 -17.62 8.06
N ALA A 94 2.91 -17.98 7.96
CA ALA A 94 3.41 -19.25 8.49
C ALA A 94 3.11 -19.37 9.99
N ARG A 95 3.37 -18.31 10.77
CA ARG A 95 3.07 -18.28 12.21
C ARG A 95 1.58 -18.42 12.50
N ILE A 96 0.71 -17.70 11.78
CA ILE A 96 -0.74 -17.74 12.03
C ILE A 96 -1.34 -19.08 11.58
N SER A 97 -0.78 -19.72 10.56
CA SER A 97 -1.27 -21.00 10.04
C SER A 97 -1.24 -22.13 11.10
N THR A 98 -0.33 -22.04 12.07
CA THR A 98 -0.20 -23.03 13.16
C THR A 98 -0.97 -22.64 14.42
N GLN A 99 -1.68 -21.51 14.44
CA GLN A 99 -2.37 -21.00 15.62
C GLN A 99 -3.85 -21.39 15.64
N ALA A 100 -4.38 -21.61 16.84
CA ALA A 100 -5.81 -21.77 17.05
C ALA A 100 -6.49 -20.39 16.95
N LEU A 101 -7.42 -20.25 16.01
CA LEU A 101 -8.19 -19.03 15.82
C LEU A 101 -9.26 -18.89 16.92
N SER A 102 -9.10 -17.90 17.79
CA SER A 102 -10.16 -17.48 18.73
C SER A 102 -10.91 -16.28 18.17
N VAL A 103 -12.06 -16.54 17.55
CA VAL A 103 -12.90 -15.49 16.96
C VAL A 103 -13.93 -15.04 17.99
N GLN A 104 -13.85 -13.77 18.41
CA GLN A 104 -14.76 -13.16 19.37
C GLN A 104 -15.58 -12.06 18.70
N ARG A 105 -16.86 -11.95 19.06
CA ARG A 105 -17.76 -10.88 18.59
C ARG A 105 -18.12 -9.96 19.75
N PRO A 106 -17.33 -8.90 20.01
CA PRO A 106 -17.59 -8.02 21.12
C PRO A 106 -18.92 -7.27 20.91
N ALA A 107 -19.70 -7.09 21.98
CA ALA A 107 -21.00 -6.42 21.94
C ALA A 107 -20.92 -4.89 21.69
N SER A 108 -19.70 -4.34 21.68
CA SER A 108 -19.43 -2.93 21.39
C SER A 108 -18.04 -2.76 20.80
N LEU A 109 -17.75 -1.57 20.24
CA LEU A 109 -16.41 -1.26 19.74
C LEU A 109 -15.39 -1.39 20.88
N THR A 110 -14.27 -2.04 20.60
CA THR A 110 -13.15 -2.14 21.54
C THR A 110 -12.26 -0.90 21.43
N PRO A 111 -11.41 -0.62 22.44
CA PRO A 111 -10.46 0.50 22.36
C PRO A 111 -9.57 0.47 21.10
N LEU A 112 -9.16 -0.71 20.65
CA LEU A 112 -8.37 -0.88 19.42
C LEU A 112 -9.24 -0.83 18.15
N GLY A 113 -10.50 -1.25 18.22
CA GLY A 113 -11.42 -1.23 17.07
C GLY A 113 -12.02 0.15 16.80
N PHE A 114 -12.13 1.00 17.82
CA PHE A 114 -12.75 2.32 17.70
C PHE A 114 -12.02 3.25 16.70
N PRO A 115 -10.69 3.39 16.71
CA PRO A 115 -9.97 4.21 15.71
C PRO A 115 -10.19 3.72 14.28
N LEU A 116 -10.23 2.40 14.05
CA LEU A 116 -10.46 1.80 12.73
C LEU A 116 -11.89 2.05 12.24
N TRP A 117 -12.87 1.91 13.14
CA TRP A 117 -14.26 2.26 12.85
C TRP A 117 -14.39 3.75 12.52
N ALA A 118 -13.67 4.59 13.26
CA ALA A 118 -13.68 6.02 13.03
C ALA A 118 -13.14 6.31 11.62
N GLU A 119 -11.93 5.86 11.28
CA GLU A 119 -11.37 6.16 9.96
C GLU A 119 -12.26 5.69 8.79
N ARG A 120 -12.91 4.52 8.94
CA ARG A 120 -13.89 4.04 7.94
C ARG A 120 -15.08 4.98 7.77
N LEU A 121 -15.55 5.60 8.85
CA LEU A 121 -16.71 6.47 8.83
C LEU A 121 -16.39 7.85 8.24
N ARG A 122 -15.12 8.29 8.24
CA ARG A 122 -14.66 9.50 7.52
C ARG A 122 -14.88 9.40 6.01
N GLY A 123 -14.71 8.20 5.44
CA GLY A 123 -14.91 7.95 4.01
C GLY A 123 -16.37 7.91 3.56
N GLN A 124 -17.34 8.06 4.47
CA GLN A 124 -18.76 8.04 4.14
C GLN A 124 -19.32 9.46 4.05
N PHE A 125 -20.00 9.77 2.95
CA PHE A 125 -20.72 11.04 2.80
C PHE A 125 -21.90 11.09 3.78
N SER A 126 -21.94 12.13 4.61
CA SER A 126 -22.99 12.38 5.58
C SER A 126 -23.21 13.88 5.75
N ASN A 127 -24.45 14.28 6.05
CA ASN A 127 -24.82 15.68 6.31
C ASN A 127 -24.38 16.16 7.71
N GLU A 128 -23.91 15.28 8.58
CA GLU A 128 -23.41 15.63 9.91
C GLU A 128 -21.86 15.61 9.93
N ASP A 129 -21.26 16.61 10.59
CA ASP A 129 -19.81 16.72 10.70
C ASP A 129 -19.18 15.46 11.33
N TRP A 130 -18.17 14.96 10.64
CA TRP A 130 -17.39 13.77 10.96
C TRP A 130 -16.94 13.74 12.42
N ARG A 131 -16.32 14.83 12.87
CA ARG A 131 -15.73 14.94 14.21
C ARG A 131 -16.79 14.82 15.31
N THR A 132 -17.94 15.47 15.11
CA THR A 132 -19.08 15.43 16.03
C THR A 132 -19.60 14.01 16.21
N ARG A 133 -19.69 13.23 15.13
CA ARG A 133 -20.13 11.83 15.18
C ARG A 133 -19.16 10.95 15.96
N VAL A 134 -17.85 11.12 15.75
CA VAL A 134 -16.81 10.37 16.47
C VAL A 134 -16.82 10.71 17.96
N GLN A 135 -16.84 11.99 18.32
CA GLN A 135 -16.87 12.41 19.73
C GLN A 135 -18.10 11.86 20.46
N ARG A 136 -19.28 11.91 19.83
CA ARG A 136 -20.50 11.32 20.41
C ARG A 136 -20.38 9.80 20.59
N ALA A 137 -19.75 9.11 19.64
CA ALA A 137 -19.50 7.68 19.74
C ALA A 137 -18.50 7.35 20.86
N ALA A 138 -17.42 8.12 21.00
CA ALA A 138 -16.44 7.98 22.08
C ALA A 138 -17.08 8.17 23.46
N GLN A 139 -17.82 9.26 23.66
CA GLN A 139 -18.52 9.53 24.93
C GLN A 139 -19.51 8.42 25.31
N ARG A 140 -20.22 7.84 24.34
CA ARG A 140 -21.12 6.70 24.58
C ARG A 140 -20.36 5.43 24.95
N LEU A 141 -19.17 5.24 24.40
CA LEU A 141 -18.30 4.10 24.69
C LEU A 141 -17.70 4.23 26.10
N GLU A 142 -17.19 5.42 26.45
CA GLU A 142 -16.65 5.76 27.77
C GLU A 142 -17.70 5.58 28.86
N ARG A 143 -18.95 6.04 28.66
CA ARG A 143 -20.03 5.80 29.63
C ARG A 143 -20.39 4.32 29.81
N ARG A 144 -20.13 3.49 28.80
CA ARG A 144 -20.49 2.06 28.81
C ARG A 144 -19.40 1.19 29.42
N HIS A 145 -18.13 1.61 29.31
CA HIS A 145 -16.95 0.87 29.80
C HIS A 145 -16.24 1.55 30.97
N GLY A 146 -16.58 2.79 31.31
CA GLY A 146 -16.08 3.52 32.46
C GLY A 146 -16.65 2.95 33.75
N ARG A 147 -15.97 1.94 34.28
CA ARG A 147 -15.96 1.55 35.69
C ARG A 147 -14.51 1.54 36.17
#